data_AF-A0A5N8TEX7-F1
#
_entry.id   AF-A0A5N8TEX7-F1
#
_cell.length_a   1.000
_cell.length_b   1.000
_cell.length_c   1.000
_cell.angle_alpha   90.00
_cell.angle_beta   90.00
_cell.angle_gamma   90.00
#
_symmetry.space_group_name_H-M   'P 1'
#
loop_
_entity.id
_entity.type
_entity.pdbx_description
1 polymer ?
#
loop_
_entity_poly.entity_id
_entity_poly.type
_entity_poly.pdbx_seq_one_letter_code
_entity_poly.pdbx_strand_id
1 'polypeptide(L)'
;MRAVNCDGYSLIELLVGLSVSIMITMAALALMTTATTTQSRLDGKTVLSLEISRLLTWMESDIRRAGLCYQCGDTSPYHFKHGSRSHLLAIGGELNQSEGQCLRFSYQQTETYPTHSMGKDDAKGFRFDADSQAIEIYENHREIKNWSCESTYWRDISSHALKINYLTFSRDEQRTASGRVVTSLTIKLSAALRDKPSESETLSRTLVLVNTVHPS
;
A
#
# COMPACT_ATOMS: atom_id res chain seq x y z
N MET A 1 -20.05 -22.00 -78.78
CA MET A 1 -19.94 -21.00 -77.69
C MET A 1 -21.21 -21.09 -76.85
N ARG A 2 -21.11 -21.45 -75.57
CA ARG A 2 -22.27 -21.43 -74.66
C ARG A 2 -22.48 -19.99 -74.22
N ALA A 3 -23.62 -19.40 -74.56
CA ALA A 3 -24.08 -18.16 -73.95
C ALA A 3 -24.35 -18.45 -72.48
N VAL A 4 -23.59 -17.82 -71.60
CA VAL A 4 -23.85 -17.82 -70.16
C VAL A 4 -25.00 -16.83 -69.96
N ASN A 5 -26.15 -17.30 -69.49
CA ASN A 5 -27.21 -16.41 -69.02
C ASN A 5 -26.67 -15.64 -67.82
N CYS A 6 -26.52 -14.33 -67.96
CA CYS A 6 -26.28 -13.43 -66.84
C CYS A 6 -27.64 -13.01 -66.28
N ASP A 7 -28.17 -13.79 -65.34
CA ASP A 7 -29.31 -13.35 -64.54
C ASP A 7 -28.81 -12.28 -63.55
N GLY A 8 -29.33 -11.06 -63.67
CA GLY A 8 -29.03 -9.96 -62.77
C GLY A 8 -29.67 -10.17 -61.41
N TYR A 9 -28.97 -9.79 -60.33
CA TYR A 9 -29.49 -9.88 -58.96
C TYR A 9 -30.78 -9.06 -58.80
N SER A 10 -31.77 -9.66 -58.14
CA SER A 10 -33.01 -8.98 -57.77
C SER A 10 -32.74 -7.94 -56.68
N LEU A 11 -33.46 -6.81 -56.72
CA LEU A 11 -33.37 -5.75 -55.71
C LEU A 11 -33.61 -6.27 -54.28
N ILE A 12 -34.46 -7.31 -54.13
CA ILE A 12 -34.74 -7.96 -52.85
C ILE A 12 -33.51 -8.70 -52.29
N GLU A 13 -32.74 -9.35 -53.17
CA GLU A 13 -31.58 -10.16 -52.79
C GLU A 13 -30.43 -9.27 -52.33
N LEU A 14 -30.28 -8.11 -52.97
CA LEU A 14 -29.31 -7.08 -52.60
C LEU A 14 -29.68 -6.42 -51.25
N LEU A 15 -30.97 -6.15 -51.01
CA LEU A 15 -31.46 -5.64 -49.72
C LEU A 15 -31.26 -6.66 -48.58
N VAL A 16 -31.55 -7.93 -48.83
CA VAL A 16 -31.34 -9.00 -47.83
C VAL A 16 -29.84 -9.16 -47.53
N GLY A 17 -28.98 -9.25 -48.54
CA GLY A 17 -27.53 -9.37 -48.35
C GLY A 17 -26.94 -8.19 -47.56
N LEU A 18 -27.40 -6.97 -47.85
CA LEU A 18 -26.96 -5.77 -47.14
C LEU A 18 -27.44 -5.77 -45.69
N SER A 19 -28.69 -6.18 -45.42
CA SER A 19 -29.22 -6.26 -44.06
C SER A 19 -28.47 -7.28 -43.19
N VAL A 20 -28.16 -8.46 -43.72
CA VAL A 20 -27.41 -9.50 -43.02
C VAL A 20 -25.98 -9.04 -42.74
N SER A 21 -25.34 -8.39 -43.72
CA SER A 21 -23.99 -7.83 -43.55
C SER A 21 -23.93 -6.76 -42.47
N ILE A 22 -24.94 -5.88 -42.40
CA ILE A 22 -25.07 -4.86 -41.36
C ILE A 22 -25.28 -5.50 -39.98
N MET A 23 -26.11 -6.54 -39.86
CA MET A 23 -26.32 -7.23 -38.59
C MET A 23 -25.03 -7.88 -38.08
N ILE A 24 -24.29 -8.56 -38.96
CA ILE A 24 -23.03 -9.23 -38.60
C ILE A 24 -21.98 -8.20 -38.17
N THR A 25 -21.84 -7.09 -38.89
CA THR A 25 -20.88 -6.04 -38.55
C THR A 25 -21.22 -5.35 -37.23
N MET A 26 -22.51 -5.10 -36.96
CA MET A 26 -22.94 -4.58 -35.65
C MET A 26 -22.67 -5.57 -34.52
N ALA A 27 -22.93 -6.86 -34.72
CA ALA A 27 -22.61 -7.88 -33.72
C ALA A 27 -21.10 -7.96 -33.45
N ALA A 28 -20.27 -7.91 -34.49
CA ALA A 28 -18.81 -7.89 -34.36
C ALA A 28 -18.32 -6.64 -33.61
N LEU A 29 -18.88 -5.46 -33.91
CA LEU A 29 -18.52 -4.21 -33.23
C LEU A 29 -18.95 -4.24 -31.75
N ALA A 30 -20.12 -4.80 -31.44
CA ALA A 30 -20.58 -5.00 -30.06
C ALA A 30 -19.66 -5.94 -29.28
N LEU A 31 -19.18 -7.02 -29.91
CA LEU A 31 -18.21 -7.93 -29.29
C LEU A 31 -16.85 -7.26 -29.07
N MET A 32 -16.36 -6.48 -30.04
CA MET A 32 -15.09 -5.75 -29.87
C MET A 32 -15.16 -4.70 -28.78
N THR A 33 -16.25 -3.92 -28.70
CA THR A 33 -16.43 -2.89 -27.66
C THR A 33 -16.55 -3.50 -26.25
N THR A 34 -17.24 -4.63 -26.11
CA THR A 34 -17.29 -5.35 -24.84
C THR A 34 -15.93 -5.97 -24.46
N ALA A 35 -15.18 -6.48 -25.44
CA ALA A 35 -13.82 -6.98 -25.21
C ALA A 35 -12.86 -5.87 -24.76
N THR A 36 -12.83 -4.72 -25.44
CA THR A 36 -11.93 -3.60 -25.09
C THR A 36 -12.26 -2.98 -23.73
N THR A 37 -13.55 -2.79 -23.43
CA THR A 37 -13.97 -2.30 -22.11
C THR A 37 -13.58 -3.26 -20.99
N THR A 38 -13.74 -4.57 -21.22
CA THR A 38 -13.30 -5.60 -20.27
C THR A 38 -11.79 -5.58 -20.07
N GLN A 39 -11.01 -5.50 -21.15
CA GLN A 39 -9.55 -5.41 -21.08
C GLN A 39 -9.11 -4.18 -20.27
N SER A 40 -9.67 -3.01 -20.56
CA SER A 40 -9.32 -1.77 -19.85
C SER A 40 -9.61 -1.81 -18.34
N ARG A 41 -10.61 -2.60 -17.91
CA ARG A 41 -10.93 -2.84 -16.50
C ARG A 41 -9.95 -3.80 -15.86
N LEU A 42 -9.55 -4.85 -16.58
CA LEU A 42 -8.54 -5.80 -16.11
C LEU A 42 -7.18 -5.12 -15.94
N ASP A 43 -6.78 -4.27 -16.88
CA ASP A 43 -5.54 -3.51 -16.81
C ASP A 43 -5.55 -2.55 -15.60
N GLY A 44 -6.64 -1.81 -15.40
CA GLY A 44 -6.81 -0.91 -14.25
C GLY A 44 -6.70 -1.64 -12.90
N LYS A 45 -7.43 -2.74 -12.75
CA LYS A 45 -7.35 -3.58 -11.53
C LYS A 45 -5.94 -4.12 -11.30
N THR A 46 -5.24 -4.52 -12.35
CA THR A 46 -3.87 -5.05 -12.24
C THR A 46 -2.90 -3.96 -11.76
N VAL A 47 -2.98 -2.76 -12.34
CA VAL A 47 -2.19 -1.60 -11.91
C VAL A 47 -2.46 -1.26 -10.44
N LEU A 48 -3.73 -1.22 -10.03
CA LEU A 48 -4.12 -0.93 -8.66
C LEU A 48 -3.53 -1.95 -7.67
N SER A 49 -3.67 -3.23 -7.96
CA SER A 49 -3.17 -4.31 -7.10
C SER A 49 -1.64 -4.31 -6.98
N LEU A 50 -0.93 -4.05 -8.09
CA LEU A 50 0.53 -3.93 -8.12
C LEU A 50 1.02 -2.74 -7.30
N GLU A 51 0.41 -1.57 -7.43
CA GLU A 51 0.82 -0.37 -6.69
C GLU A 51 0.55 -0.48 -5.18
N ILE A 52 -0.63 -1.00 -4.79
CA ILE A 52 -0.92 -1.27 -3.37
C ILE A 52 0.08 -2.28 -2.80
N SER A 53 0.37 -3.35 -3.55
CA SER A 53 1.34 -4.37 -3.13
C SER A 53 2.75 -3.81 -3.01
N ARG A 54 3.16 -2.90 -3.90
CA ARG A 54 4.45 -2.20 -3.83
C ARG A 54 4.56 -1.34 -2.57
N LEU A 55 3.54 -0.54 -2.27
CA LEU A 55 3.48 0.29 -1.07
C LEU A 55 3.56 -0.56 0.21
N LEU A 56 2.74 -1.61 0.29
CA LEU A 56 2.77 -2.54 1.43
C LEU A 56 4.13 -3.21 1.58
N THR A 57 4.70 -3.74 0.50
CA THR A 57 6.02 -4.39 0.54
C THR A 57 7.10 -3.45 1.05
N TRP A 58 7.07 -2.17 0.63
CA TRP A 58 8.03 -1.18 1.10
C TRP A 58 7.86 -0.85 2.58
N MET A 59 6.61 -0.65 3.03
CA MET A 59 6.31 -0.48 4.46
C MET A 59 6.78 -1.68 5.28
N GLU A 60 6.47 -2.89 4.84
CA GLU A 60 6.87 -4.12 5.51
C GLU A 60 8.39 -4.22 5.66
N SER A 61 9.13 -3.94 4.58
CA SER A 61 10.59 -3.97 4.58
C SER A 61 11.19 -3.04 5.63
N ASP A 62 10.66 -1.81 5.74
CA ASP A 62 11.18 -0.82 6.69
C ASP A 62 10.73 -1.12 8.13
N ILE A 63 9.46 -1.49 8.33
CA ILE A 63 8.88 -1.80 9.64
C ILE A 63 9.53 -3.04 10.26
N ARG A 64 9.91 -4.05 9.46
CA ARG A 64 10.61 -5.25 9.96
C ARG A 64 11.94 -4.93 10.64
N ARG A 65 12.51 -3.77 10.36
CA ARG A 65 13.75 -3.30 10.99
C ARG A 65 13.50 -2.55 12.29
N ALA A 66 12.25 -2.27 12.67
CA ALA A 66 11.93 -1.54 13.90
C ALA A 66 12.61 -2.17 15.12
N GLY A 67 13.30 -1.33 15.91
CA GLY A 67 14.06 -1.73 17.09
C GLY A 67 15.42 -2.37 16.79
N LEU A 68 15.81 -2.53 15.52
CA LEU A 68 17.14 -3.04 15.17
C LEU A 68 18.22 -2.10 15.72
N CYS A 69 19.14 -2.69 16.49
CA CYS A 69 20.16 -2.00 17.24
C CYS A 69 21.43 -2.88 17.27
N TYR A 70 22.55 -2.37 16.81
CA TYR A 70 23.84 -3.06 16.82
C TYR A 70 24.58 -2.73 18.11
N GLN A 71 24.94 -3.75 18.89
CA GLN A 71 25.73 -3.61 20.12
C GLN A 71 25.12 -2.67 21.17
N CYS A 72 23.80 -2.61 21.19
CA CYS A 72 23.07 -1.92 22.24
C CYS A 72 22.91 -2.93 23.38
N GLY A 73 23.40 -2.59 24.57
CA GLY A 73 23.27 -3.45 25.76
C GLY A 73 21.81 -3.62 26.18
N ASP A 74 21.54 -3.61 27.48
CA ASP A 74 20.19 -3.90 27.99
C ASP A 74 19.15 -2.80 27.64
N THR A 75 19.60 -1.63 27.20
CA THR A 75 18.73 -0.52 26.78
C THR A 75 19.02 -0.14 25.33
N SER A 76 18.03 -0.35 24.46
CA SER A 76 18.02 0.19 23.10
C SER A 76 17.35 1.57 23.08
N PRO A 77 17.97 2.59 22.45
CA PRO A 77 17.34 3.90 22.24
C PRO A 77 16.22 3.85 21.20
N TYR A 78 16.09 2.77 20.42
CA TYR A 78 15.10 2.62 19.36
C TYR A 78 13.77 2.02 19.83
N HIS A 79 13.59 1.83 21.14
CA HIS A 79 12.35 1.36 21.73
C HIS A 79 11.64 2.52 22.44
N PHE A 80 10.32 2.58 22.30
CA PHE A 80 9.50 3.52 23.03
C PHE A 80 9.23 3.00 24.44
N LYS A 81 9.70 3.74 25.45
CA LYS A 81 9.48 3.40 26.86
C LYS A 81 8.22 4.09 27.38
N HIS A 82 7.32 3.32 28.01
CA HIS A 82 6.16 3.84 28.73
C HIS A 82 6.00 3.09 30.06
N GLY A 83 6.36 3.75 31.16
CA GLY A 83 6.45 3.08 32.46
C GLY A 83 7.48 1.93 32.43
N SER A 84 7.05 0.72 32.77
CA SER A 84 7.87 -0.50 32.71
C SER A 84 7.81 -1.23 31.36
N ARG A 85 7.04 -0.72 30.39
CA ARG A 85 6.86 -1.35 29.08
C ARG A 85 7.75 -0.71 28.03
N SER A 86 8.21 -1.55 27.10
CA SER A 86 9.04 -1.18 25.95
C SER A 86 8.31 -1.63 24.69
N HIS A 87 7.99 -0.68 23.82
CA HIS A 87 7.30 -0.92 22.55
C HIS A 87 8.25 -0.71 21.38
N LEU A 88 8.18 -1.56 20.35
CA LEU A 88 8.94 -1.39 19.11
C LEU A 88 8.36 -0.30 18.20
N LEU A 89 7.07 -0.04 18.35
CA LEU A 89 6.26 0.81 17.49
C LEU A 89 5.42 1.75 18.34
N ALA A 90 5.16 2.95 17.83
CA ALA A 90 4.17 3.89 18.34
C ALA A 90 3.12 4.12 17.26
N ILE A 91 1.84 3.91 17.59
CA ILE A 91 0.72 4.12 16.67
C ILE A 91 -0.03 5.37 17.13
N GLY A 92 -0.21 6.34 16.23
CA GLY A 92 -0.84 7.61 16.54
C GLY A 92 0.00 8.48 17.50
N GLY A 93 -0.71 9.26 18.33
CA GLY A 93 -0.10 10.19 19.27
C GLY A 93 0.39 9.54 20.57
N GLU A 94 -0.21 8.40 20.96
CA GLU A 94 0.00 7.75 22.26
C GLU A 94 0.67 6.38 22.14
N LEU A 95 1.48 5.99 23.12
CA LEU A 95 2.22 4.71 23.09
C LEU A 95 1.34 3.48 23.37
N ASN A 96 0.22 3.67 24.09
CA ASN A 96 -0.72 2.60 24.43
C ASN A 96 -1.80 2.38 23.37
N GLN A 97 -1.87 3.27 22.37
CA GLN A 97 -2.79 3.12 21.26
C GLN A 97 -2.41 1.87 20.45
N SER A 98 -3.39 1.00 20.24
CA SER A 98 -3.23 -0.22 19.46
C SER A 98 -3.60 -0.02 17.99
N GLU A 99 -4.42 0.97 17.67
CA GLU A 99 -4.91 1.20 16.31
C GLU A 99 -4.85 2.67 15.91
N GLY A 100 -4.46 2.97 14.66
CA GLY A 100 -4.37 4.34 14.17
C GLY A 100 -3.86 4.44 12.75
N GLN A 101 -3.77 5.67 12.24
CA GLN A 101 -3.41 5.93 10.84
C GLN A 101 -1.98 6.45 10.66
N CYS A 102 -1.27 6.66 11.76
CA CYS A 102 0.13 7.06 11.79
C CYS A 102 0.91 6.00 12.57
N LEU A 103 2.03 5.57 12.01
CA LEU A 103 2.97 4.64 12.62
C LEU A 103 4.33 5.30 12.70
N ARG A 104 4.93 5.26 13.88
CA ARG A 104 6.29 5.72 14.16
C ARG A 104 7.11 4.56 14.70
N PHE A 105 8.31 4.40 14.16
CA PHE A 105 9.28 3.43 14.62
C PHE A 105 10.69 3.90 14.30
N SER A 106 11.69 3.27 14.90
CA SER A 106 13.07 3.67 14.67
C SER A 106 13.99 2.46 14.65
N TYR A 107 15.12 2.62 13.99
CA TYR A 107 16.17 1.61 13.94
C TYR A 107 17.49 2.26 13.57
N GLN A 108 18.59 1.62 13.95
CA GLN A 108 19.94 2.05 13.59
C GLN A 108 20.17 1.84 12.08
N GLN A 109 20.23 2.93 11.31
CA GLN A 109 20.36 2.83 9.85
C GLN A 109 21.82 2.77 9.38
N THR A 110 22.65 3.68 9.89
CA THR A 110 23.97 4.00 9.31
C THR A 110 25.15 3.55 10.15
N GLU A 111 24.93 3.39 11.45
CA GLU A 111 26.01 3.18 12.41
C GLU A 111 26.14 1.70 12.75
N THR A 112 27.34 1.15 12.67
CA THR A 112 27.65 -0.23 13.11
C THR A 112 28.39 -0.25 14.46
N TYR A 113 28.50 0.91 15.11
CA TYR A 113 29.14 1.08 16.41
C TYR A 113 28.11 1.21 17.54
N PRO A 114 28.50 0.96 18.81
CA PRO A 114 27.59 1.09 19.93
C PRO A 114 27.06 2.51 20.03
N THR A 115 25.74 2.67 19.98
CA THR A 115 25.09 3.97 20.13
C THR A 115 24.09 3.96 21.27
N HIS A 116 24.08 5.05 22.03
CA HIS A 116 23.19 5.25 23.18
C HIS A 116 22.06 6.23 22.88
N SER A 117 22.02 6.80 21.67
CA SER A 117 21.02 7.77 21.25
C SER A 117 20.65 7.54 19.80
N MET A 118 19.38 7.79 19.46
CA MET A 118 18.95 7.79 18.07
C MET A 118 19.64 8.92 17.29
N GLY A 119 20.13 8.62 16.10
CA GLY A 119 20.55 9.59 15.11
C GLY A 119 19.37 10.23 14.38
N LYS A 120 19.61 11.37 13.72
CA LYS A 120 18.59 12.11 12.98
C LYS A 120 17.87 11.26 11.92
N ASP A 121 18.60 10.32 11.31
CA ASP A 121 18.13 9.50 10.21
C ASP A 121 17.47 8.21 10.71
N ASP A 122 17.51 7.90 12.01
CA ASP A 122 16.98 6.64 12.54
C ASP A 122 15.47 6.67 12.81
N ALA A 123 14.89 7.87 12.94
CA ALA A 123 13.45 8.06 13.08
C ALA A 123 12.73 7.78 11.76
N LYS A 124 11.76 6.87 11.77
CA LYS A 124 10.96 6.46 10.61
C LYS A 124 9.47 6.52 10.92
N GLY A 125 8.66 6.44 9.88
CA GLY A 125 7.24 6.34 10.05
C GLY A 125 6.48 6.41 8.73
N PHE A 126 5.22 6.00 8.80
CA PHE A 126 4.25 6.12 7.73
C PHE A 126 2.98 6.74 8.30
N ARG A 127 2.31 7.60 7.55
CA ARG A 127 0.97 8.07 7.93
C ARG A 127 0.04 8.17 6.74
N PHE A 128 -1.25 8.11 7.02
CA PHE A 128 -2.30 8.56 6.11
C PHE A 128 -2.45 10.07 6.22
N ASP A 129 -2.37 10.77 5.11
CA ASP A 129 -2.86 12.13 5.00
C ASP A 129 -4.25 12.11 4.35
N ALA A 130 -5.26 12.47 5.15
CA ALA A 130 -6.64 12.50 4.71
C ALA A 130 -6.94 13.67 3.75
N ASP A 131 -6.16 14.75 3.83
CA ASP A 131 -6.37 15.95 3.01
C ASP A 131 -5.87 15.70 1.57
N SER A 132 -4.65 15.20 1.42
CA SER A 132 -4.10 14.83 0.10
C SER A 132 -4.54 13.44 -0.38
N GLN A 133 -5.14 12.64 0.50
CA GLN A 133 -5.55 11.25 0.24
C GLN A 133 -4.36 10.41 -0.22
N ALA A 134 -3.30 10.48 0.56
CA ALA A 134 -2.00 9.92 0.29
C ALA A 134 -1.43 9.18 1.49
N ILE A 135 -0.47 8.30 1.22
CA ILE A 135 0.45 7.77 2.20
C ILE A 135 1.70 8.64 2.18
N GLU A 136 2.15 9.05 3.35
CA GLU A 136 3.38 9.78 3.51
C GLU A 136 4.41 8.98 4.32
N ILE A 137 5.69 9.20 4.00
CA ILE A 137 6.83 8.72 4.79
C ILE A 137 7.43 9.88 5.57
N TYR A 138 7.89 9.60 6.79
CA TYR A 138 8.60 10.59 7.58
C TYR A 138 9.97 10.88 6.94
N GLU A 139 10.22 12.14 6.56
CA GLU A 139 11.48 12.59 5.97
C GLU A 139 12.13 13.59 6.92
N ASN A 140 13.05 13.11 7.76
CA ASN A 140 13.67 13.97 8.75
C ASN A 140 14.79 14.82 8.15
N HIS A 141 14.65 16.14 8.18
CA HIS A 141 15.73 17.06 7.84
C HIS A 141 16.42 17.68 9.06
N ARG A 142 15.84 17.66 10.28
CA ARG A 142 16.35 18.42 11.45
C ARG A 142 15.92 17.87 12.82
N GLU A 143 16.60 16.80 13.27
CA GLU A 143 16.53 16.20 14.62
C GLU A 143 15.25 15.40 14.95
N ILE A 144 15.31 14.57 16.00
CA ILE A 144 14.21 13.68 16.44
C ILE A 144 13.13 14.43 17.24
N LYS A 145 13.39 15.66 17.68
CA LYS A 145 12.46 16.44 18.52
C LYS A 145 11.09 16.65 17.88
N ASN A 146 11.04 16.76 16.56
CA ASN A 146 9.81 16.99 15.80
C ASN A 146 9.14 15.69 15.32
N TRP A 147 9.64 14.52 15.73
CA TRP A 147 9.13 13.24 15.27
C TRP A 147 7.78 12.89 15.90
N SER A 148 6.73 13.39 15.26
CA SER A 148 5.34 13.22 15.66
C SER A 148 4.44 13.08 14.45
N CYS A 149 3.27 12.49 14.66
CA CYS A 149 2.24 12.35 13.64
C CYS A 149 1.70 13.69 13.15
N GLU A 150 1.77 14.74 13.97
CA GLU A 150 1.30 16.10 13.67
C GLU A 150 2.38 16.98 13.02
N SER A 151 3.59 16.45 12.83
CA SER A 151 4.67 17.24 12.21
C SER A 151 4.42 17.52 10.73
N THR A 152 5.15 18.49 10.19
CA THR A 152 5.11 18.84 8.75
C THR A 152 6.20 18.13 7.95
N TYR A 153 6.97 17.23 8.56
CA TYR A 153 8.14 16.57 7.94
C TYR A 153 7.76 15.22 7.34
N TRP A 154 6.75 15.24 6.48
CA TRP A 154 6.23 14.07 5.79
C TRP A 154 6.22 14.33 4.30
N ARG A 155 6.51 13.28 3.54
CA ARG A 155 6.56 13.33 2.09
C ARG A 155 5.64 12.27 1.52
N ASP A 156 4.78 12.67 0.59
CA ASP A 156 3.95 11.76 -0.20
C ASP A 156 4.80 10.76 -1.00
N ILE A 157 4.43 9.49 -0.91
CA ILE A 157 5.06 8.37 -1.61
C ILE A 157 4.07 7.59 -2.50
N SER A 158 2.83 8.04 -2.54
CA SER A 158 1.75 7.46 -3.31
C SER A 158 1.98 7.73 -4.79
N SER A 159 1.65 6.75 -5.62
CA SER A 159 1.59 6.97 -7.07
C SER A 159 0.51 8.00 -7.38
N HIS A 160 0.78 8.91 -8.32
CA HIS A 160 -0.20 9.92 -8.74
C HIS A 160 -1.47 9.30 -9.32
N ALA A 161 -1.40 8.07 -9.84
CA ALA A 161 -2.56 7.33 -10.34
C ALA A 161 -3.52 6.88 -9.22
N LEU A 162 -3.06 6.87 -7.96
CA LEU A 162 -3.82 6.37 -6.82
C LEU A 162 -4.45 7.49 -5.99
N LYS A 163 -5.63 7.18 -5.50
CA LYS A 163 -6.32 7.88 -4.41
C LYS A 163 -6.38 6.94 -3.22
N ILE A 164 -5.75 7.29 -2.10
CA ILE A 164 -5.74 6.47 -0.90
C ILE A 164 -7.04 6.74 -0.13
N ASN A 165 -7.83 5.70 0.11
CA ASN A 165 -9.09 5.83 0.84
C ASN A 165 -8.83 5.80 2.35
N TYR A 166 -7.97 4.89 2.79
CA TYR A 166 -7.50 4.81 4.16
C TYR A 166 -6.24 3.95 4.26
N LEU A 167 -5.44 4.24 5.27
CA LEU A 167 -4.36 3.39 5.78
C LEU A 167 -4.55 3.27 7.29
N THR A 168 -4.49 2.06 7.81
CA THR A 168 -4.65 1.78 9.24
C THR A 168 -3.65 0.74 9.70
N PHE A 169 -3.06 1.01 10.85
CA PHE A 169 -2.17 0.14 11.59
C PHE A 169 -2.92 -0.37 12.82
N SER A 170 -2.86 -1.67 13.07
CA SER A 170 -3.39 -2.29 14.28
C SER A 170 -2.32 -3.20 14.85
N ARG A 171 -2.06 -3.09 16.16
CA ARG A 171 -1.03 -3.84 16.87
C ARG A 171 -1.68 -4.69 17.95
N ASP A 172 -1.26 -5.95 17.98
CA ASP A 172 -1.50 -6.87 19.09
C ASP A 172 -0.17 -7.29 19.71
N GLU A 173 -0.07 -7.24 21.04
CA GLU A 173 1.14 -7.61 21.79
C GLU A 173 0.84 -8.79 22.70
N GLN A 174 1.53 -9.90 22.47
CA GLN A 174 1.39 -11.13 23.26
C GLN A 174 2.67 -11.40 24.03
N ARG A 175 2.55 -11.75 25.31
CA ARG A 175 3.69 -12.16 26.13
C ARG A 175 3.81 -13.68 26.13
N THR A 176 4.99 -14.18 25.81
CA THR A 176 5.29 -15.62 25.87
C THR A 176 5.47 -16.07 27.33
N ALA A 177 5.39 -17.37 27.56
CA ALA A 177 5.70 -17.97 28.87
C ALA A 177 7.13 -17.63 29.37
N SER A 178 8.07 -17.39 28.44
CA SER A 178 9.44 -16.94 28.73
C SER A 178 9.57 -15.43 29.01
N GLY A 179 8.46 -14.69 29.06
CA GLY A 179 8.43 -13.26 29.33
C GLY A 179 8.75 -12.37 28.14
N ARG A 180 9.04 -12.93 26.95
CA ARG A 180 9.30 -12.16 25.72
C ARG A 180 7.99 -11.56 25.19
N VAL A 181 8.06 -10.34 24.66
CA VAL A 181 6.93 -9.70 23.99
C VAL A 181 7.05 -9.94 22.49
N VAL A 182 6.00 -10.51 21.90
CA VAL A 182 5.83 -10.68 20.46
C VAL A 182 4.78 -9.68 20.00
N THR A 183 5.12 -8.88 19.00
CA THR A 183 4.24 -7.83 18.48
C THR A 183 3.76 -8.22 17.09
N SER A 184 2.45 -8.42 16.92
CA SER A 184 1.81 -8.56 15.62
C SER A 184 1.32 -7.19 15.15
N LEU A 185 1.73 -6.76 13.96
CA LEU A 185 1.26 -5.52 13.33
C LEU A 185 0.49 -5.85 12.05
N THR A 186 -0.77 -5.47 12.00
CA THR A 186 -1.59 -5.50 10.80
C THR A 186 -1.64 -4.13 10.15
N ILE A 187 -1.29 -4.09 8.86
CA ILE A 187 -1.40 -2.92 7.98
C ILE A 187 -2.59 -3.18 7.06
N LYS A 188 -3.57 -2.28 7.07
CA LYS A 188 -4.73 -2.32 6.18
C LYS A 188 -4.72 -1.08 5.30
N LEU A 189 -4.70 -1.29 3.98
CA LEU A 189 -4.63 -0.22 2.99
C LEU A 189 -5.76 -0.38 1.97
N SER A 190 -6.49 0.69 1.71
CA SER A 190 -7.41 0.79 0.59
C SER A 190 -7.09 1.98 -0.30
N ALA A 191 -7.15 1.74 -1.60
CA ALA A 191 -6.98 2.77 -2.61
C ALA A 191 -7.93 2.54 -3.79
N ALA A 192 -8.10 3.57 -4.60
CA ALA A 192 -8.79 3.52 -5.89
C ALA A 192 -7.95 4.22 -6.96
N LEU A 193 -8.22 3.92 -8.23
CA LEU A 193 -7.65 4.70 -9.33
C LEU A 193 -8.32 6.07 -9.39
N ARG A 194 -7.53 7.14 -9.56
CA ARG A 194 -8.07 8.51 -9.67
C ARG A 194 -9.03 8.67 -10.84
N ASP A 195 -8.66 8.11 -11.99
CA ASP A 195 -9.45 8.20 -13.23
C ASP A 195 -10.68 7.26 -13.22
N LYS A 196 -10.71 6.28 -12.31
CA LYS A 196 -11.81 5.31 -12.17
C LYS A 196 -12.11 5.03 -10.70
N PRO A 197 -12.76 5.95 -9.97
CA PRO A 197 -12.96 5.83 -8.53
C PRO A 197 -13.81 4.61 -8.10
N SER A 198 -14.61 4.05 -9.03
CA SER A 198 -15.37 2.81 -8.80
C SER A 198 -14.47 1.57 -8.72
N GLU A 199 -13.26 1.63 -9.26
CA GLU A 199 -12.25 0.58 -9.17
C GLU A 199 -11.41 0.82 -7.89
N SER A 200 -11.86 0.22 -6.79
CA SER A 200 -11.17 0.26 -5.51
C SER A 200 -10.74 -1.13 -5.04
N GLU A 201 -9.66 -1.18 -4.30
CA GLU A 201 -9.14 -2.41 -3.70
C GLU A 201 -8.79 -2.16 -2.23
N THR A 202 -8.83 -3.24 -1.44
CA THR A 202 -8.38 -3.26 -0.05
C THR A 202 -7.48 -4.46 0.12
N LEU A 203 -6.29 -4.22 0.65
CA LEU A 203 -5.33 -5.26 0.99
C LEU A 203 -4.90 -5.11 2.45
N SER A 204 -4.72 -6.25 3.10
CA SER A 204 -4.18 -6.34 4.46
C SER A 204 -2.91 -7.17 4.47
N ARG A 205 -1.97 -6.79 5.33
CA ARG A 205 -0.73 -7.53 5.60
C ARG A 205 -0.48 -7.57 7.09
N THR A 206 -0.02 -8.71 7.59
CA THR A 206 0.33 -8.88 9.00
C THR A 206 1.79 -9.25 9.12
N LEU A 207 2.49 -8.52 9.97
CA LEU A 207 3.90 -8.66 10.29
C LEU A 207 4.03 -9.13 11.74
N VAL A 208 4.94 -10.06 11.99
CA VAL A 208 5.34 -10.41 13.35
C VAL A 208 6.72 -9.80 13.60
N LEU A 209 6.79 -8.95 14.62
CA LEU A 209 8.01 -8.32 15.09
C LEU A 209 8.42 -8.99 16.40
N VAL A 210 9.70 -9.36 16.47
CA VAL A 210 10.28 -10.00 17.65
C VAL A 210 11.21 -9.00 18.32
N ASN A 211 10.96 -8.73 19.60
CA ASN A 211 11.89 -7.95 20.38
C ASN A 211 13.20 -8.75 20.57
N THR A 212 14.30 -8.20 20.06
CA THR A 212 15.63 -8.80 20.10
C THR A 212 16.41 -8.44 21.37
N VAL A 213 15.95 -7.45 22.15
CA VAL A 213 16.58 -7.07 23.41
C VAL A 213 15.91 -7.82 24.56
N HIS A 214 16.71 -8.51 25.36
CA HIS A 214 16.21 -9.21 26.54
C HIS A 214 15.64 -8.19 27.54
N PRO A 215 14.42 -8.40 28.08
CA PRO A 215 14.03 -7.69 29.28
C PRO A 215 14.97 -8.14 30.41
N SER A 216 15.68 -7.18 31.00
CA SER A 216 16.35 -7.37 32.29
C SER A 216 15.33 -7.54 33.40
#